data_AF-A0A1G7UWJ7-F1
#
_entry.id   AF-A0A1G7UWJ7-F1
#
_cell.length_a   1.000
_cell.length_b   1.000
_cell.length_c   1.000
_cell.angle_alpha   90.00
_cell.angle_beta   90.00
_cell.angle_gamma   90.00
#
_symmetry.space_group_name_H-M   'P 1'
#
loop_
_entity.id
_entity.type
_entity.pdbx_description
1 polymer ?
#
loop_
_entity_poly.entity_id
_entity_poly.type
_entity_poly.pdbx_seq_one_letter_code
_entity_poly.pdbx_strand_id
1 'polypeptide(L)'
;MPDFTAHRHPVLAVRCPDCGRAPGVWCRRPSGHMASDFHHSRKVEADRVVIDQHGPDASILRDGDGWIIDPRGRVGIRPQPEQLALF
;
A
#
# COMPACT_ATOMS: atom_id res chain seq x y z
N MET A 1 -14.83 -4.20 4.02
CA MET A 1 -13.77 -3.19 3.87
C MET A 1 -12.48 -3.92 3.56
N PRO A 2 -11.72 -3.55 2.51
CA PRO A 2 -10.42 -4.17 2.19
C PRO A 2 -9.47 -4.18 3.39
N ASP A 3 -8.82 -5.32 3.65
CA ASP A 3 -7.78 -5.46 4.66
C ASP A 3 -6.40 -5.44 3.99
N PHE A 4 -5.66 -4.36 4.22
CA PHE A 4 -4.32 -4.13 3.65
C PHE A 4 -3.21 -4.95 4.30
N THR A 5 -3.52 -5.65 5.40
CA THR A 5 -2.59 -6.49 6.17
C THR A 5 -2.74 -7.98 5.87
N ALA A 6 -3.85 -8.37 5.24
CA ALA A 6 -4.20 -9.78 4.99
C ALA A 6 -3.40 -10.49 3.88
N HIS A 7 -2.57 -9.76 3.13
CA HIS A 7 -1.93 -10.27 1.92
C HIS A 7 -0.42 -10.02 1.88
N ARG A 8 0.28 -10.78 1.02
CA ARG A 8 1.73 -10.62 0.82
C ARG A 8 2.15 -9.22 0.39
N HIS A 9 1.25 -8.47 -0.24
CA HIS A 9 1.47 -7.07 -0.62
C HIS A 9 0.17 -6.27 -0.45
N PRO A 10 0.18 -5.06 0.13
CA PRO A 10 -1.05 -4.33 0.48
C PRO A 10 -1.91 -3.98 -0.74
N VAL A 11 -1.28 -3.69 -1.89
CA VAL A 11 -1.97 -3.47 -3.18
C VAL A 11 -2.89 -4.63 -3.60
N LEU A 12 -2.68 -5.84 -3.06
CA LEU A 12 -3.57 -6.97 -3.30
C LEU A 12 -4.90 -6.87 -2.56
N ALA A 13 -5.09 -5.94 -1.61
CA ALA A 13 -6.36 -5.81 -0.88
C ALA A 13 -7.52 -5.33 -1.76
N VAL A 14 -7.22 -4.66 -2.88
CA VAL A 14 -8.21 -4.14 -3.82
C VAL A 14 -8.25 -4.96 -5.12
N ARG A 15 -9.38 -4.91 -5.83
CA ARG A 15 -9.51 -5.46 -7.19
C ARG A 15 -8.70 -4.61 -8.16
N CYS A 16 -8.06 -5.22 -9.16
CA CYS A 16 -7.42 -4.46 -10.23
C CYS A 16 -8.47 -3.85 -11.18
N PRO A 17 -8.48 -2.52 -11.40
CA PRO A 17 -9.40 -1.90 -12.34
C PRO A 17 -9.18 -2.36 -13.79
N ASP A 18 -7.92 -2.59 -14.19
CA ASP A 18 -7.60 -2.87 -15.60
C ASP A 18 -7.86 -4.33 -16.01
N CYS A 19 -7.53 -5.30 -15.15
CA CYS A 19 -7.65 -6.73 -15.47
C CYS A 19 -8.68 -7.47 -14.62
N GLY A 20 -9.40 -6.76 -13.75
CA GLY A 20 -10.49 -7.30 -12.94
C GLY A 20 -10.09 -8.34 -11.89
N ARG A 21 -8.80 -8.63 -11.70
CA ARG A 21 -8.36 -9.68 -10.77
C ARG A 21 -8.77 -9.34 -9.33
N ALA A 22 -9.29 -10.36 -8.65
CA ALA A 22 -9.77 -10.27 -7.28
C ALA A 22 -8.65 -9.89 -6.29
N PRO A 23 -9.01 -9.42 -5.09
CA PRO A 23 -8.07 -9.30 -3.99
C PRO A 23 -7.28 -10.58 -3.72
N GLY A 24 -6.05 -10.44 -3.25
CA GLY A 24 -5.10 -11.54 -3.03
C GLY A 24 -4.47 -12.15 -4.30
N VAL A 25 -5.03 -11.88 -5.49
CA VAL A 25 -4.54 -12.45 -6.75
C VAL A 25 -3.67 -11.45 -7.51
N TRP A 26 -2.46 -11.86 -7.88
CA TRP A 26 -1.53 -11.05 -8.67
C TRP A 26 -2.11 -10.62 -10.03
N CYS A 27 -1.71 -9.44 -10.49
CA CYS A 27 -2.00 -8.99 -11.85
C CYS A 27 -1.31 -9.94 -12.85
N ARG A 28 -2.00 -10.23 -13.95
CA ARG A 28 -1.44 -10.96 -15.09
C ARG A 28 -1.34 -10.04 -16.28
N ARG A 29 -0.26 -10.19 -17.04
CA ARG A 29 -0.11 -9.54 -18.34
C ARG A 29 -1.12 -10.16 -19.33
N PRO A 30 -1.48 -9.46 -20.43
CA PRO A 30 -2.30 -10.03 -21.50
C PRO A 30 -1.73 -11.35 -22.06
N SER A 31 -0.41 -11.53 -22.00
CA SER A 31 0.28 -12.78 -22.37
C SER A 31 0.05 -13.95 -21.40
N GLY A 32 -0.72 -13.77 -20.33
CA GLY A 32 -1.00 -14.80 -19.33
C GLY A 32 0.07 -14.99 -18.26
N HIS A 33 1.28 -14.45 -18.48
CA HIS A 33 2.38 -14.49 -17.52
C HIS A 33 2.10 -13.62 -16.28
N MET A 34 2.64 -14.05 -15.14
CA MET A 34 2.63 -13.25 -13.91
C MET A 34 3.36 -11.93 -14.18
N ALA A 35 2.71 -10.81 -13.87
CA ALA A 35 3.39 -9.53 -13.95
C ALA A 35 4.46 -9.47 -12.85
N SER A 36 5.62 -8.90 -13.17
CA SER A 36 6.69 -8.63 -12.20
C SER A 36 6.27 -7.59 -11.15
N ASP A 37 5.18 -6.88 -11.42
CA ASP A 37 4.63 -5.80 -10.60
C ASP A 37 3.11 -5.68 -10.84
N PHE A 38 2.41 -4.86 -10.04
CA PHE A 38 0.99 -4.56 -10.22
C PHE A 38 0.78 -3.53 -11.33
N HIS A 39 -0.40 -3.58 -11.96
CA HIS A 39 -0.83 -2.48 -12.83
C HIS A 39 -0.93 -1.18 -12.01
N HIS A 40 -0.51 -0.07 -12.63
CA HIS A 40 -0.50 1.24 -12.01
C HIS A 40 -1.87 1.62 -11.42
N SER A 41 -2.96 1.38 -12.16
CA SER A 41 -4.33 1.68 -11.69
C SER A 41 -4.69 0.92 -10.41
N ARG A 42 -4.15 -0.28 -10.18
CA ARG A 42 -4.37 -1.01 -8.92
C ARG A 42 -3.64 -0.37 -7.74
N LYS A 43 -2.44 0.19 -7.98
CA LYS A 43 -1.70 0.93 -6.93
C LYS A 43 -2.46 2.20 -6.55
N VAL A 44 -2.90 2.97 -7.55
CA VAL A 44 -3.71 4.18 -7.34
C VAL A 44 -5.01 3.87 -6.60
N GLU A 45 -5.72 2.80 -6.97
CA GLU A 45 -6.95 2.42 -6.26
C GLU A 45 -6.66 1.96 -4.83
N ALA A 46 -5.55 1.25 -4.60
CA ALA A 46 -5.12 0.88 -3.26
C ALA A 46 -4.88 2.15 -2.41
N ASP A 47 -4.13 3.12 -2.93
CA ASP A 47 -3.85 4.38 -2.23
C ASP A 47 -5.14 5.16 -1.94
N ARG A 48 -6.05 5.28 -2.92
CA ARG A 48 -7.35 5.93 -2.74
C ARG A 48 -8.13 5.31 -1.59
N VAL A 49 -8.18 3.98 -1.54
CA VAL A 49 -8.93 3.24 -0.52
C VAL A 49 -8.26 3.31 0.85
N VAL A 50 -6.93 3.37 0.93
CA VAL A 50 -6.21 3.61 2.20
C VAL A 50 -6.57 4.99 2.75
N ILE A 51 -6.51 6.02 1.90
CA ILE A 51 -6.83 7.40 2.30
C ILE A 51 -8.27 7.50 2.78
N ASP A 52 -9.21 6.88 2.07
CA ASP A 52 -10.63 6.85 2.43
C ASP A 52 -10.88 6.16 3.78
N GLN A 53 -10.16 5.07 4.07
CA GLN A 53 -10.35 4.29 5.30
C GLN A 53 -9.59 4.83 6.52
N HIS A 54 -8.39 5.36 6.31
CA HIS A 54 -7.43 5.64 7.37
C HIS A 54 -6.99 7.11 7.44
N GLY A 55 -7.38 7.92 6.46
CA GLY A 55 -7.02 9.32 6.34
C GLY A 55 -5.79 9.55 5.45
N PRO A 56 -5.58 10.80 4.99
CA PRO A 56 -4.52 11.16 4.06
C PRO A 56 -3.10 11.01 4.63
N ASP A 57 -2.98 11.03 5.95
CA ASP A 57 -1.70 10.89 6.65
C ASP A 57 -1.33 9.42 6.91
N ALA A 58 -2.25 8.48 6.66
CA ALA A 58 -2.01 7.08 6.94
C ALA A 58 -0.87 6.51 6.06
N SER A 59 -0.08 5.62 6.64
CA SER A 59 0.96 4.89 5.92
C SER A 59 0.88 3.40 6.19
N ILE A 60 1.27 2.61 5.19
CA ILE A 60 1.44 1.16 5.34
C ILE A 60 2.92 0.87 5.51
N LEU A 61 3.26 0.20 6.60
CA LEU A 61 4.63 -0.12 6.96
C LEU A 61 4.84 -1.63 6.91
N ARG A 62 6.05 -2.02 6.51
CA ARG A 62 6.48 -3.41 6.62
C ARG A 62 6.84 -3.68 8.08
N ASP A 63 6.27 -4.74 8.65
CA ASP A 63 6.58 -5.21 10.00
C ASP A 63 6.85 -6.72 9.96
N GLY A 64 8.13 -7.08 10.00
CA GLY A 64 8.59 -8.44 9.71
C GLY A 64 8.09 -8.96 8.35
N ASP A 65 7.37 -10.08 8.37
CA ASP A 65 6.76 -10.68 7.19
C ASP A 65 5.37 -10.11 6.85
N GLY A 66 4.82 -9.27 7.72
CA GLY A 66 3.50 -8.68 7.60
C GLY A 66 3.51 -7.19 7.28
N TRP A 67 2.33 -6.60 7.43
CA TRP A 67 2.09 -5.18 7.21
C TRP A 67 1.28 -4.62 8.36
N ILE A 68 1.57 -3.37 8.73
CA ILE A 68 0.80 -2.61 9.71
C ILE A 68 0.35 -1.29 9.09
N ILE A 69 -0.80 -0.80 9.55
CA ILE A 69 -1.31 0.53 9.21
C ILE A 69 -0.93 1.48 10.34
N ASP A 70 -0.19 2.54 10.01
CA ASP A 70 0.05 3.66 10.89
C ASP A 70 -0.85 4.83 10.46
N PRO A 71 -1.94 5.12 11.20
CA PRO A 71 -2.86 6.22 10.86
C PRO A 71 -2.23 7.60 10.92
N ARG A 72 -1.10 7.75 11.62
CA ARG A 72 -0.38 9.03 11.77
C ARG A 72 0.74 9.18 10.75
N GLY A 73 0.99 8.17 9.94
CA GLY A 73 2.05 8.18 8.95
C GLY A 73 3.44 8.22 9.55
N ARG A 74 4.44 8.30 8.67
CA ARG A 74 5.86 8.44 9.08
C ARG A 74 6.22 9.87 9.51
N VAL A 75 5.31 10.61 10.14
CA VAL A 75 5.58 12.00 10.56
C VAL A 75 6.76 12.05 11.56
N GLY A 76 7.03 10.96 12.28
CA GLY A 76 8.19 10.82 13.18
C GLY A 76 9.53 10.39 12.55
N ILE A 77 9.61 10.09 11.24
CA ILE A 77 10.90 9.74 10.58
C ILE A 77 11.56 10.98 9.96
N ARG A 78 10.83 12.07 9.80
CA ARG A 78 11.42 13.36 9.46
C ARG A 78 12.15 13.87 10.71
N PRO A 79 13.47 14.12 10.67
CA PRO A 79 14.15 14.67 11.84
C PRO A 79 13.45 15.97 12.22
N GLN A 80 13.11 16.09 13.51
CA GLN A 80 12.56 17.33 14.03
C GLN A 80 13.62 18.42 13.86
N PRO A 81 13.26 19.68 13.55
CA PRO A 81 14.23 20.77 13.43
C PRO A 81 15.17 20.88 14.64
N GLU A 82 14.64 20.53 15.82
CA GLU A 82 15.35 20.48 17.10
C GLU A 82 16.48 19.44 17.12
N GLN A 83 16.34 18.33 16.39
CA GLN A 83 17.38 17.29 16.26
C GLN A 83 18.46 17.66 15.24
N LEU A 84 18.20 18.63 14.34
CA LEU A 84 19.19 19.19 13.42
C LEU A 84 20.03 20.32 14.03
N ALA A 85 19.58 20.90 15.14
CA ALA A 85 20.28 22.00 15.83
C ALA A 85 21.39 21.53 16.80
N LEU A 86 21.67 20.21 16.84
CA LEU A 86 22.69 19.60 17.70
C LEU A 86 23.99 19.24 16.96
N PHE A 87 24.19 19.75 15.74
CA PHE A 87 25.44 19.62 14.98
C PHE A 87 25.97 20.98 14.53
#